data_AF-A0A401PBT8-F1
#
_entry.id   AF-A0A401PBT8-F1
#
_cell.length_a   1.000
_cell.length_b   1.000
_cell.length_c   1.000
_cell.angle_alpha   90.00
_cell.angle_beta   90.00
_cell.angle_gamma   90.00
#
_symmetry.space_group_name_H-M   'P 1'
#
loop_
_entity.id
_entity.type
_entity.pdbx_description
1 polymer ?
#
loop_
_entity_poly.entity_id
_entity_poly.type
_entity_poly.pdbx_seq_one_letter_code
_entity_poly.pdbx_strand_id
1 'polypeptide(L)' 'MMALVCYAQRVNGSSNMSHVKDTVDNLLKGYDIRLRPDFGGLPVVVGMNIDIAGIDMVSEVNMNLQC' A
#
# COMPACT_ATOMS: atom_id res chain seq x y z
N MET A 1 -43.45 -0.05 1.26
CA MET A 1 -42.87 -1.41 1.21
C MET A 1 -41.56 -1.47 0.42
N MET A 2 -41.50 -0.93 -0.81
CA MET A 2 -40.30 -1.03 -1.69
C MET A 2 -39.07 -0.24 -1.22
N ALA A 3 -39.24 0.88 -0.52
CA ALA A 3 -38.10 1.67 -0.03
C ALA A 3 -37.29 0.97 1.08
N LEU A 4 -37.93 0.13 1.91
CA LEU A 4 -37.27 -0.63 2.98
C LEU A 4 -36.45 -1.82 2.43
N VAL A 5 -36.96 -2.47 1.37
CA VAL A 5 -36.24 -3.57 0.70
C VAL A 5 -35.01 -3.05 -0.03
N CYS A 6 -35.08 -1.89 -0.68
CA CYS A 6 -33.92 -1.24 -1.30
C CYS A 6 -32.86 -0.81 -0.27
N TYR A 7 -33.25 -0.40 0.94
CA TYR A 7 -32.32 -0.09 2.03
C TYR A 7 -31.61 -1.34 2.56
N ALA A 8 -32.35 -2.45 2.73
CA ALA A 8 -31.77 -3.74 3.15
C ALA A 8 -30.84 -4.35 2.09
N GLN A 9 -31.12 -4.16 0.80
CA GLN A 9 -30.25 -4.63 -0.28
C GLN A 9 -28.92 -3.85 -0.38
N ARG A 10 -28.85 -2.60 0.11
CA ARG A 10 -27.59 -1.84 0.20
C ARG A 10 -26.59 -2.46 1.19
N VAL A 11 -27.07 -3.20 2.18
CA VAL A 11 -26.24 -3.86 3.19
C VAL A 11 -25.61 -5.16 2.65
N ASN A 12 -26.22 -5.78 1.64
CA ASN A 12 -25.80 -7.11 1.16
C ASN A 12 -24.78 -7.09 0.01
N GLY A 13 -24.48 -5.93 -0.57
CA GLY A 13 -23.34 -5.74 -1.49
C GLY A 13 -22.01 -5.45 -0.77
N SER A 14 -22.03 -5.47 0.56
CA SER A 14 -20.98 -4.90 1.43
C SER A 14 -20.32 -5.93 2.37
N SER A 15 -20.58 -7.23 2.22
CA SER A 15 -19.99 -8.25 3.12
C SER A 15 -18.48 -8.41 2.87
N ASN A 16 -18.06 -8.57 1.61
CA ASN A 16 -16.63 -8.68 1.29
C ASN A 16 -15.87 -7.39 1.62
N MET A 17 -16.48 -6.23 1.38
CA MET A 17 -15.85 -4.94 1.65
C MET A 17 -15.72 -4.65 3.15
N SER A 18 -16.71 -5.04 3.96
CA SER A 18 -16.59 -4.92 5.42
C SER A 18 -15.47 -5.81 5.96
N HIS A 19 -15.34 -7.04 5.46
CA HIS A 19 -14.24 -7.93 5.86
C HIS A 19 -12.87 -7.41 5.42
N VAL A 20 -12.74 -6.86 4.22
CA VAL A 20 -11.50 -6.21 3.76
C VAL A 20 -11.17 -5.00 4.64
N LYS A 21 -12.16 -4.17 4.96
CA LYS A 21 -11.96 -3.00 5.82
C LYS A 21 -11.51 -3.39 7.22
N ASP A 22 -12.18 -4.34 7.85
CA ASP A 22 -11.81 -4.81 9.19
C ASP A 22 -10.39 -5.41 9.20
N THR A 23 -10.01 -6.11 8.14
CA THR A 23 -8.67 -6.69 8.00
C THR A 23 -7.60 -5.59 7.88
N VAL A 24 -7.82 -4.59 7.03
CA VAL A 24 -6.87 -3.47 6.85
C VAL A 24 -6.77 -2.63 8.13
N ASP A 25 -7.89 -2.35 8.80
CA ASP A 25 -7.92 -1.59 10.05
C ASP A 25 -7.14 -2.33 11.16
N ASN A 26 -7.19 -3.66 11.20
CA ASN A 26 -6.42 -4.48 12.14
C ASN A 26 -4.91 -4.48 11.83
N LEU A 27 -4.49 -4.39 10.57
CA LEU A 27 -3.07 -4.32 10.20
C LEU A 27 -2.41 -3.03 10.69
N LEU A 28 -3.16 -1.93 10.74
CA LEU A 28 -2.65 -0.63 11.19
C LEU A 28 -2.72 -0.45 12.71
N LYS A 29 -3.55 -1.24 13.40
CA LYS A 29 -3.75 -1.12 14.83
C LYS A 29 -2.50 -1.58 15.59
N GLY A 30 -1.79 -0.63 16.21
CA GLY A 30 -0.58 -0.90 16.99
C GLY A 30 0.69 -1.04 16.16
N TYR A 31 0.65 -0.72 14.86
CA TYR A 31 1.84 -0.66 14.02
C TYR A 31 2.67 0.60 14.35
N ASP A 32 3.87 0.43 14.90
CA ASP A 32 4.80 1.54 15.11
C ASP A 32 5.70 1.72 13.88
N ILE A 33 5.41 2.75 13.08
CA ILE A 33 6.15 3.09 11.85
C ILE A 33 7.64 3.38 12.07
N ARG A 34 8.06 3.62 13.31
CA ARG A 34 9.45 3.99 13.64
C ARG A 34 10.33 2.75 13.84
N LEU A 35 9.72 1.59 14.09
CA LEU A 35 10.45 0.36 14.29
C LEU A 35 10.62 -0.36 12.94
N ARG A 36 11.85 -0.75 12.65
CA ARG A 36 12.14 -1.68 11.55
C ARG A 36 11.46 -3.03 11.85
N PRO A 37 10.99 -3.78 10.84
CA PRO A 37 10.63 -5.19 11.03
C PRO A 37 11.76 -5.97 11.74
N ASP A 38 11.37 -6.89 12.61
CA ASP A 38 12.27 -7.67 13.47
C ASP A 38 13.28 -6.80 14.24
N PHE A 39 12.78 -5.76 14.92
CA PHE A 39 13.61 -4.85 15.71
C PHE A 39 14.32 -5.59 16.85
N GLY A 40 15.66 -5.56 16.86
CA GLY A 40 16.49 -6.32 17.81
C GLY A 40 16.85 -7.74 17.36
N GLY A 41 16.32 -8.20 16.22
CA GLY A 41 16.64 -9.49 15.61
C GLY A 41 17.57 -9.37 14.40
N LEU A 42 17.39 -10.28 13.45
CA LEU A 42 18.19 -10.33 12.21
C LEU A 42 17.99 -9.07 11.35
N PRO A 43 18.96 -8.73 10.48
CA PRO A 43 18.81 -7.66 9.50
C PRO A 43 17.64 -7.93 8.54
N VAL A 44 16.90 -6.87 8.19
CA VAL A 44 15.85 -6.95 7.17
C VAL A 44 16.49 -6.95 5.79
N VAL A 45 16.16 -7.96 4.98
CA VAL A 45 16.58 -8.04 3.58
C VAL A 45 15.62 -7.22 2.74
N VAL A 46 16.15 -6.20 2.06
CA VAL A 46 15.39 -5.37 1.13
C VAL A 46 15.72 -5.79 -0.30
N GLY A 47 14.74 -6.38 -0.99
CA GLY A 47 14.83 -6.64 -2.43
C GLY A 47 14.53 -5.35 -3.20
N MET A 48 15.52 -4.83 -3.90
CA MET A 48 15.34 -3.66 -4.77
C MET A 48 14.99 -4.12 -6.19
N ASN A 49 14.01 -3.49 -6.81
CA ASN A 49 13.69 -3.66 -8.22
C ASN A 49 13.63 -2.28 -8.88
N ILE A 50 14.41 -2.08 -9.94
CA ILE A 50 14.49 -0.82 -10.66
C ILE A 50 14.06 -1.10 -12.10
N ASP A 51 13.00 -0.43 -12.54
CA ASP A 51 12.52 -0.45 -13.91
C ASP A 51 12.77 0.91 -14.55
N ILE A 52 13.52 0.94 -15.67
CA ILE A 52 13.95 2.17 -16.33
C ILE A 52 13.06 2.38 -17.54
N ALA A 53 12.21 3.41 -17.47
CA ALA A 53 11.33 3.75 -18.59
C ALA A 53 12.09 4.39 -19.76
N GLY A 54 13.15 5.15 -19.48
CA GLY A 54 13.97 5.81 -20.49
C GLY A 54 15.16 6.54 -19.87
N ILE A 55 16.00 7.13 -20.71
CA ILE A 55 17.07 8.03 -20.30
C ILE A 55 16.89 9.33 -21.07
N ASP A 56 16.67 10.42 -20.36
CA ASP A 56 16.29 11.71 -20.94
C ASP A 56 17.52 12.47 -21.48
N MET A 57 18.49 12.76 -20.60
CA MET A 57 19.64 13.60 -20.93
C MET A 57 20.86 13.18 -20.13
N VAL A 58 22.01 13.19 -20.82
CA VAL A 58 23.34 13.07 -20.21
C VAL A 58 23.98 14.45 -20.26
N SER A 59 24.31 15.02 -19.10
CA SER A 59 25.01 16.31 -19.03
C SER A 59 26.46 16.12 -18.64
N GLU A 60 27.37 16.40 -19.57
CA GLU A 60 28.82 16.38 -19.31
C GLU A 60 29.25 17.57 -18.44
N VAL A 61 28.55 18.70 -18.59
CA VAL A 61 28.84 19.92 -17.82
C VAL A 61 28.38 19.78 -16.38
N ASN A 62 27.23 19.13 -16.14
CA ASN A 62 26.68 18.92 -14.80
C ASN A 62 27.06 17.57 -14.19
N MET A 63 27.72 16.70 -14.95
CA MET A 63 28.15 15.36 -14.53
C MET A 63 27.00 14.49 -13.99
N ASN A 64 25.81 14.59 -14.60
CA ASN A 64 24.66 13.79 -14.20
C ASN A 64 23.94 13.14 -15.38
N LEU A 65 23.19 12.09 -15.04
CA LEU A 65 22.30 11.38 -15.94
C LEU A 65 20.88 11.52 -15.38
N GLN A 66 19.95 11.90 -16.24
CA GLN A 66 18.53 11.87 -15.92
C GLN A 66 17.92 10.61 -16.53
N CYS A 67 17.50 9.69 -15.66
CA CYS A 67 16.80 8.46 -15.96
C CYS A 67 15.40 8.49 -15.35
#